data_AF-A0A7J7JUQ2-F1
#
_entry.id   AF-A0A7J7JUQ2-F1
#
_cell.length_a   1.000
_cell.length_b   1.000
_cell.length_c   1.000
_cell.angle_alpha   90.00
_cell.angle_beta   90.00
_cell.angle_gamma   90.00
#
_symmetry.space_group_name_H-M   'P 1'
#
loop_
_entity.id
_entity.type
_entity.pdbx_description
1 polymer ?
#
loop_
_entity_poly.entity_id
_entity_poly.type
_entity_poly.pdbx_seq_one_letter_code
_entity_poly.pdbx_strand_id
1 'polypeptide(L)'
;MHMTLGKNLPSFRLFINGVAIPQTCGLKYLGVYIQSDLKWHEHTMNTVKKGSKLLAMIGRCLFSASTETKMITFNTVVRPVLEYASQVWSPYIKTLIDNVETVQRRAVK
;
A
#
# COMPACT_ATOMS: atom_id res chain seq x y z
N MET A 1 -1.62 -4.98 -13.30
CA MET A 1 -0.59 -4.65 -14.30
C MET A 1 0.73 -5.16 -13.76
N HIS A 2 1.45 -6.03 -14.47
CA HIS A 2 2.75 -6.58 -14.02
C HIS A 2 3.88 -5.82 -14.70
N MET A 3 4.54 -4.91 -13.97
CA MET A 3 5.70 -4.16 -14.45
C MET A 3 6.97 -4.94 -14.11
N THR A 4 7.80 -5.24 -15.10
CA THR A 4 9.12 -5.84 -14.92
C THR A 4 10.19 -4.97 -15.55
N LEU A 5 11.35 -4.94 -14.92
CA LEU A 5 12.54 -4.33 -15.51
C LEU A 5 13.25 -5.37 -16.41
N GLY A 6 13.79 -4.91 -17.53
CA GLY A 6 14.65 -5.75 -18.37
C GLY A 6 15.95 -6.14 -17.64
N LYS A 7 16.54 -7.27 -18.01
CA LYS A 7 17.74 -7.85 -17.34
C LYS A 7 18.96 -6.90 -17.34
N ASN A 8 19.05 -5.99 -18.30
CA ASN A 8 20.13 -5.03 -18.45
C ASN A 8 19.60 -3.61 -18.24
N LEU A 9 19.60 -3.14 -16.99
CA LEU A 9 19.32 -1.73 -16.74
C LEU A 9 20.60 -0.91 -17.00
N PRO A 10 20.58 0.05 -17.93
CA PRO A 10 21.69 0.98 -18.07
C PRO A 10 21.80 1.82 -16.80
N SER A 11 23.00 1.87 -16.21
CA SER A 11 23.29 2.82 -15.14
C SER A 11 23.45 4.21 -15.77
N PHE A 12 22.58 5.15 -15.41
CA PHE A 12 22.68 6.54 -15.82
C PHE A 12 22.73 7.44 -14.59
N ARG A 13 23.67 8.40 -14.60
CA ARG A 13 23.74 9.45 -13.59
C ARG A 13 23.09 10.71 -14.15
N LEU A 14 22.03 11.17 -13.50
CA LEU A 14 21.35 12.41 -13.84
C LEU A 14 22.00 13.59 -13.12
N PHE A 15 22.06 14.73 -13.80
CA PHE A 15 22.55 16.00 -13.25
C PHE A 15 21.50 17.09 -13.47
N ILE A 16 21.27 17.92 -12.46
CA ILE A 16 20.48 19.15 -12.56
C ILE A 16 21.40 20.31 -12.20
N ASN A 17 21.58 21.27 -13.11
CA ASN A 17 22.47 22.42 -12.93
C ASN A 17 23.90 22.03 -12.51
N GLY A 18 24.43 20.93 -13.09
CA GLY A 18 25.76 20.40 -12.76
C GLY A 18 25.86 19.61 -11.45
N VAL A 19 24.77 19.47 -10.69
CA VAL A 19 24.72 18.70 -9.45
C VAL A 19 24.12 17.31 -9.71
N ALA A 20 24.80 16.25 -9.28
CA ALA A 20 24.32 14.89 -9.44
C ALA A 20 23.07 14.63 -8.58
N ILE A 21 22.03 14.06 -9.17
CA ILE A 21 20.83 13.66 -8.43
C ILE A 21 21.14 12.38 -7.63
N PRO A 22 20.90 12.36 -6.31
CA PRO A 22 21.12 11.17 -5.50
C PRO A 22 20.20 10.03 -5.97
N GLN A 23 20.80 8.84 -6.14
CA GLN A 23 20.04 7.63 -6.44
C GLN A 23 19.51 7.01 -5.14
N THR A 24 18.29 6.48 -5.17
CA THR A 24 17.67 5.80 -4.03
C THR A 24 17.06 4.47 -4.49
N CYS A 25 17.10 3.46 -3.62
CA CYS A 25 16.47 2.16 -3.87
C CYS A 25 14.95 2.18 -3.65
N GLY A 26 14.41 3.27 -3.11
CA GLY A 26 12.99 3.43 -2.88
C GLY A 26 12.60 4.91 -2.76
N LEU A 27 11.44 5.26 -3.30
CA LEU A 27 10.87 6.60 -3.23
C LEU A 27 9.40 6.52 -2.87
N LYS A 28 8.96 7.38 -1.95
CA LYS A 28 7.54 7.61 -1.74
C LYS A 28 7.06 8.74 -2.64
N TYR A 29 6.15 8.43 -3.55
CA TYR A 29 5.54 9.39 -4.46
C TYR A 29 4.02 9.32 -4.37
N LEU A 30 3.37 10.46 -4.11
CA LEU A 30 1.91 10.55 -3.93
C LEU A 30 1.33 9.51 -2.95
N GLY A 31 2.09 9.14 -1.91
CA GLY A 31 1.63 8.15 -0.93
C GLY A 31 1.90 6.68 -1.30
N VAL A 32 2.42 6.40 -2.50
CA VAL A 32 2.84 5.07 -2.96
C VAL A 32 4.35 4.92 -2.81
N TYR A 33 4.80 3.80 -2.24
CA TYR A 33 6.22 3.45 -2.19
C TYR A 33 6.60 2.69 -3.45
N ILE A 34 7.54 3.26 -4.21
CA ILE A 34 8.07 2.68 -5.45
C ILE A 34 9.49 2.22 -5.16
N GLN A 35 9.71 0.91 -5.22
CA GLN A 35 11.02 0.30 -5.04
C GLN A 35 11.76 0.20 -6.38
N SER A 36 13.09 0.22 -6.36
CA SER A 36 13.92 0.16 -7.57
C SER A 36 13.78 -1.14 -8.34
N ASP A 37 13.32 -2.22 -7.70
CA ASP A 37 13.02 -3.51 -8.34
C ASP A 37 11.56 -3.63 -8.80
N LEU A 38 10.78 -2.54 -8.66
CA LEU A 38 9.34 -2.47 -8.94
C LEU A 38 8.50 -3.52 -8.19
N LYS A 39 9.03 -4.08 -7.10
CA LYS A 39 8.23 -4.92 -6.22
C LYS A 39 7.40 -4.07 -5.29
N TRP A 40 6.25 -4.63 -4.90
CA TRP A 40 5.25 -3.93 -4.10
C TRP A 40 5.23 -4.40 -2.64
N HIS A 41 6.26 -5.12 -2.19
CA HIS A 41 6.29 -5.71 -0.85
C HIS A 41 6.24 -4.63 0.23
N GLU A 42 7.15 -3.65 0.17
CA GLU A 42 7.23 -2.58 1.15
C GLU A 42 5.94 -1.75 1.19
N HIS A 43 5.44 -1.36 0.02
CA HIS A 43 4.19 -0.61 -0.11
C HIS A 43 3.01 -1.40 0.47
N THR A 44 2.86 -2.68 0.10
CA THR A 44 1.76 -3.52 0.58
C THR A 44 1.80 -3.68 2.09
N MET A 45 2.98 -3.94 2.68
CA MET A 45 3.12 -4.06 4.13
C MET A 45 2.77 -2.77 4.85
N ASN A 46 3.20 -1.63 4.32
CA ASN A 46 2.85 -0.32 4.88
C ASN A 46 1.34 -0.04 4.80
N THR A 47 0.69 -0.39 3.70
CA THR A 47 -0.75 -0.25 3.49
C THR A 47 -1.54 -1.15 4.45
N VAL A 48 -1.16 -2.43 4.58
CA VAL A 48 -1.76 -3.38 5.52
C VAL A 48 -1.63 -2.91 6.96
N LYS A 49 -0.44 -2.41 7.35
CA LYS A 49 -0.20 -1.88 8.69
C LYS A 49 -1.09 -0.67 8.99
N LYS A 50 -1.22 0.27 8.06
CA LYS A 50 -2.11 1.43 8.19
C LYS A 50 -3.58 1.02 8.31
N GLY A 51 -4.05 0.15 7.41
CA GLY A 51 -5.43 -0.35 7.43
C GLY A 51 -5.74 -1.10 8.73
N SER A 52 -4.82 -1.96 9.20
CA SER A 52 -4.97 -2.68 10.46
C SER A 52 -5.06 -1.75 11.68
N LYS A 53 -4.25 -0.68 11.70
CA LYS A 53 -4.30 0.32 12.79
C LYS A 53 -5.64 1.05 12.81
N LEU A 54 -6.16 1.43 11.64
CA LEU A 54 -7.47 2.07 11.53
C LEU A 54 -8.60 1.13 11.93
N LEU A 55 -8.57 -0.14 11.49
CA LEU A 55 -9.54 -1.14 11.89
C LEU A 55 -9.55 -1.37 13.41
N ALA A 56 -8.37 -1.44 14.04
CA ALA A 56 -8.25 -1.54 15.49
C ALA A 56 -8.74 -0.29 16.23
N MET A 57 -8.65 0.90 15.61
CA MET A 57 -9.23 2.13 16.14
C MET A 57 -10.76 2.08 16.07
N ILE A 58 -11.33 1.67 14.93
CA ILE A 58 -12.78 1.47 14.75
C ILE A 58 -13.32 0.51 15.79
N GLY A 59 -12.66 -0.64 16.00
CA GLY A 59 -13.08 -1.63 17.00
C GLY A 59 -13.10 -1.09 18.43
N ARG A 60 -12.22 -0.14 18.77
CA ARG A 60 -12.16 0.50 20.10
C ARG A 60 -13.15 1.65 20.24
N CYS A 61 -13.30 2.48 19.21
CA CYS A 61 -14.15 3.69 19.27
C CYS A 61 -15.63 3.36 19.04
N LEU A 62 -15.92 2.37 18.20
CA LEU A 62 -17.29 2.01 17.81
C LEU A 62 -17.69 0.64 18.38
N PHE A 63 -17.13 0.24 19.53
CA PHE A 63 -17.38 -1.09 20.10
C PHE A 63 -18.89 -1.37 20.31
N SER A 64 -19.65 -0.37 20.77
CA SER A 64 -21.09 -0.42 21.02
C SER A 64 -21.96 -0.07 19.81
N ALA A 65 -21.38 0.36 18.69
CA ALA A 65 -22.12 0.75 17.50
C ALA A 65 -22.70 -0.49 16.79
N SER A 66 -23.76 -0.27 16.01
CA SER A 66 -24.36 -1.32 15.18
C SER A 66 -23.37 -1.84 14.13
N THR A 67 -23.59 -3.08 13.68
CA THR A 67 -22.79 -3.69 12.61
C THR A 67 -22.83 -2.83 11.34
N GLU A 68 -23.97 -2.22 11.02
CA GLU A 68 -24.12 -1.33 9.88
C GLU A 68 -23.22 -0.10 10.00
N THR A 69 -23.21 0.58 11.15
CA THR A 69 -22.31 1.73 11.38
C THR A 69 -20.85 1.34 11.28
N LYS A 70 -20.46 0.18 11.83
CA LYS A 70 -19.09 -0.35 11.70
C LYS A 70 -18.72 -0.61 10.25
N MET A 71 -19.61 -1.20 9.46
CA MET A 71 -19.42 -1.48 8.03
C MET A 71 -19.31 -0.19 7.20
N ILE A 72 -20.18 0.79 7.44
CA ILE A 72 -20.10 2.11 6.80
C ILE A 72 -18.75 2.76 7.13
N THR A 73 -18.33 2.73 8.39
CA THR A 73 -17.06 3.32 8.84
C THR A 73 -15.87 2.60 8.20
N PHE A 74 -15.89 1.27 8.12
CA PHE A 74 -14.86 0.49 7.44
C PHE A 74 -14.75 0.89 5.95
N ASN A 75 -15.88 0.95 5.24
CA ASN A 75 -15.90 1.28 3.82
C ASN A 75 -15.49 2.74 3.54
N THR A 76 -15.73 3.65 4.46
CA THR A 76 -15.40 5.08 4.29
C THR A 76 -13.98 5.43 4.75
N VAL A 77 -13.41 4.70 5.72
CA VAL A 77 -12.11 5.04 6.32
C VAL A 77 -11.02 4.04 6.00
N VAL A 78 -11.28 2.74 6.08
CA VAL A 78 -10.25 1.70 5.95
C VAL A 78 -10.10 1.26 4.50
N ARG A 79 -11.21 1.00 3.81
CA ARG A 79 -11.19 0.54 2.41
C ARG A 79 -10.42 1.50 1.48
N PRO A 80 -10.60 2.83 1.55
CA PRO A 80 -9.85 3.74 0.68
C PRO A 80 -8.34 3.68 0.93
N VAL A 81 -7.91 3.45 2.18
CA VAL A 81 -6.49 3.30 2.51
C VAL A 81 -5.92 2.00 1.91
N LEU A 82 -6.70 0.92 1.91
CA LEU A 82 -6.28 -0.36 1.35
C LEU A 82 -6.28 -0.38 -0.19
N GLU A 83 -7.12 0.42 -0.84
CA GLU A 83 -7.33 0.38 -2.29
C GLU A 83 -6.69 1.57 -3.05
N TYR A 84 -6.23 2.61 -2.33
CA TYR A 84 -5.64 3.79 -2.95
C TYR A 84 -4.51 3.42 -3.92
N ALA A 85 -4.61 3.91 -5.15
CA ALA A 85 -3.66 3.64 -6.24
C ALA A 85 -3.46 2.15 -6.57
N SER A 86 -4.42 1.28 -6.26
CA SER A 86 -4.34 -0.18 -6.50
C SER A 86 -4.06 -0.54 -7.96
N GLN A 87 -4.49 0.27 -8.92
CA GLN A 87 -4.17 0.10 -10.35
C GLN A 87 -2.66 0.03 -10.62
N VAL A 88 -1.85 0.70 -9.79
CA VAL A 88 -0.39 0.76 -9.92
C VAL A 88 0.27 -0.43 -9.21
N TRP A 89 -0.07 -0.65 -7.93
CA TRP A 89 0.70 -1.53 -7.05
C TRP A 89 0.06 -2.89 -6.77
N SER A 90 -1.17 -3.15 -7.21
CA SER A 90 -1.92 -4.37 -6.89
C SER A 90 -1.01 -5.61 -6.97
N PRO A 91 -0.74 -6.29 -5.84
CA PRO A 91 0.26 -7.32 -5.79
C PRO A 91 -0.22 -8.55 -6.56
N TYR A 92 0.71 -9.23 -7.24
CA TYR A 92 0.44 -10.51 -7.88
C TYR A 92 0.84 -11.70 -6.98
N ILE A 93 1.68 -11.45 -5.98
CA ILE A 93 2.17 -12.47 -5.05
C ILE A 93 1.05 -12.81 -4.08
N LYS A 94 0.65 -14.09 -4.03
CA LYS A 94 -0.46 -14.57 -3.20
C LYS A 94 -0.37 -14.13 -1.74
N THR A 95 0.81 -14.24 -1.13
CA THR A 95 1.01 -13.83 0.28
C THR A 95 0.72 -12.35 0.51
N LEU A 96 1.05 -11.48 -0.43
CA LEU A 96 0.76 -10.04 -0.35
C LEU A 96 -0.74 -9.77 -0.51
N ILE A 97 -1.41 -10.48 -1.43
CA ILE A 97 -2.87 -10.43 -1.59
C ILE A 97 -3.55 -10.86 -0.29
N ASP A 98 -3.17 -12.01 0.26
CA ASP A 98 -3.71 -12.56 1.50
C ASP A 98 -3.56 -11.59 2.68
N ASN A 99 -2.45 -10.86 2.75
CA ASN A 99 -2.21 -9.86 3.79
C ASN A 99 -3.18 -8.68 3.69
N VAL A 100 -3.47 -8.19 2.49
CA VAL A 100 -4.47 -7.12 2.26
C VAL A 100 -5.87 -7.63 2.60
N GLU A 101 -6.26 -8.79 2.08
CA GLU A 101 -7.56 -9.39 2.33
C GLU A 101 -7.80 -9.70 3.81
N THR A 102 -6.75 -10.06 4.55
CA THR A 102 -6.85 -10.33 5.99
C THR A 102 -7.39 -9.12 6.76
N VAL A 103 -7.06 -7.90 6.35
CA VAL A 103 -7.64 -6.69 6.97
C VAL A 103 -9.14 -6.60 6.68
N GLN A 104 -9.56 -6.93 5.45
CA GLN A 104 -10.97 -6.91 5.07
C GLN A 104 -11.78 -8.00 5.79
N ARG A 105 -11.25 -9.24 5.85
CA ARG A 105 -11.89 -10.36 6.56
C ARG A 105 -12.08 -10.09 8.05
N ARG A 106 -11.16 -9.34 8.68
CA ARG A 106 -11.28 -8.94 10.09
C ARG A 106 -12.36 -7.89 10.32
N ALA A 107 -12.77 -7.13 9.30
CA ALA A 107 -13.81 -6.12 9.44
C ALA A 107 -15.24 -6.69 9.38
N VAL A 108 -15.40 -7.89 8.82
CA VAL A 108 -16.70 -8.59 8.70
C VAL A 108 -16.98 -9.51 9.91
N LYS A 109 -16.01 -9.65 10.82
CA LYS A 109 -16.18 -10.35 12.10
C LYS A 109 -16.71 -9.39 13.16
#